data_AF-A0A540UT21-F1
#
_entry.id   AF-A0A540UT21-F1
#
_cell.length_a   1.000
_cell.length_b   1.000
_cell.length_c   1.000
_cell.angle_alpha   90.00
_cell.angle_beta   90.00
_cell.angle_gamma   90.00
#
_symmetry.space_group_name_H-M   'P 1'
#
loop_
_entity.id
_entity.type
_entity.pdbx_description
1 polymer ?
#
loop_
_entity_poly.entity_id
_entity_poly.type
_entity_poly.pdbx_seq_one_letter_code
_entity_poly.pdbx_strand_id
1 'polypeptide(L)'
;MQGVAEMIEKEAVKMQMKEIVTVSFSVPSLKESVLTSIEEHTKQSDFLYGCLAGMHYQMFSENMKETERIAASVELMMLAGDMLDDLVDQDSLETTWNKAPLTTSLHIAIGLLLAGQK
;
A
#
# COMPACT_ATOMS: atom_id res chain seq x y z
N MET A 1 15.72 28.61 -4.09
CA MET A 1 14.94 28.15 -5.26
C MET A 1 14.04 27.04 -4.72
N GLN A 2 12.72 27.24 -4.69
CA GLN A 2 11.80 26.13 -4.37
C GLN A 2 11.91 25.15 -5.54
N GLY A 3 12.52 23.98 -5.29
CA GLY A 3 12.51 22.88 -6.25
C GLY A 3 11.06 22.49 -6.51
N VAL A 4 10.68 22.38 -7.78
CA VAL A 4 9.40 21.81 -8.16
C VAL A 4 9.40 20.35 -7.66
N ALA A 5 8.40 19.96 -6.87
CA ALA A 5 8.27 18.58 -6.41
C ALA A 5 8.27 17.64 -7.62
N GLU A 6 9.17 16.66 -7.63
CA GLU A 6 9.25 15.68 -8.71
C GLU A 6 8.06 14.73 -8.63
N MET A 7 7.43 14.48 -9.77
CA MET A 7 6.29 13.58 -9.86
C MET A 7 6.73 12.17 -9.47
N ILE A 8 6.12 11.62 -8.42
CA ILE A 8 6.39 10.27 -7.94
C ILE A 8 5.75 9.26 -8.91
N GLU A 9 6.54 8.33 -9.42
CA GLU A 9 6.04 7.31 -10.34
C GLU A 9 5.27 6.21 -9.60
N LYS A 10 4.06 5.90 -10.09
CA LYS A 10 3.20 4.83 -9.55
C LYS A 10 3.92 3.48 -9.45
N GLU A 11 4.75 3.15 -10.44
CA GLU A 11 5.52 1.91 -10.46
C GLU A 11 6.60 1.90 -9.36
N ALA A 12 7.25 3.03 -9.08
CA ALA A 12 8.21 3.14 -7.98
C ALA A 12 7.54 2.94 -6.62
N VAL A 13 6.36 3.54 -6.42
CA VAL A 13 5.54 3.34 -5.21
C VAL A 13 5.17 1.86 -5.05
N LYS A 14 4.68 1.21 -6.11
CA LYS A 14 4.35 -0.22 -6.09
C LYS A 14 5.57 -1.08 -5.71
N MET A 15 6.73 -0.78 -6.27
CA MET A 15 7.97 -1.51 -5.95
C MET A 15 8.36 -1.34 -4.48
N GLN A 16 8.23 -0.13 -3.94
CA GLN A 16 8.46 0.13 -2.51
C GLN A 16 7.43 -0.59 -1.61
N MET A 17 6.15 -0.63 -1.99
CA MET A 17 5.13 -1.40 -1.26
C MET A 17 5.51 -2.89 -1.18
N LYS A 18 5.95 -3.47 -2.29
CA LYS A 18 6.41 -4.88 -2.34
C LYS A 18 7.67 -5.11 -1.52
N GLU A 19 8.61 -4.17 -1.49
CA GLU A 19 9.81 -4.24 -0.66
C GLU A 19 9.43 -4.29 0.83
N ILE A 20 8.59 -3.35 1.28
CA ILE A 20 8.08 -3.28 2.66
C ILE A 20 7.37 -4.58 3.06
N VAL A 21 6.50 -5.12 2.20
CA VAL A 21 5.76 -6.37 2.45
C VAL A 21 6.69 -7.58 2.47
N THR A 22 7.68 -7.64 1.59
CA THR A 22 8.64 -8.75 1.52
C THR A 22 9.42 -8.89 2.82
N VAL A 23 9.76 -7.77 3.46
CA VAL A 23 10.45 -7.73 4.76
C VAL A 23 9.48 -7.93 5.92
N SER A 24 8.21 -7.52 5.80
CA SER A 24 7.25 -7.55 6.90
C SER A 24 6.51 -8.87 7.08
N PHE A 25 6.28 -9.63 6.01
CA PHE A 25 5.56 -10.90 6.07
C PHE A 25 6.53 -12.09 5.99
N SER A 26 6.56 -12.95 7.01
CA SER A 26 7.42 -14.14 7.01
C SER A 26 6.72 -15.39 6.49
N VAL A 27 5.39 -15.46 6.59
CA VAL A 27 4.59 -16.60 6.13
C VAL A 27 4.38 -16.49 4.61
N PRO A 28 4.85 -17.48 3.80
CA PRO A 28 4.83 -17.37 2.34
C PRO A 28 3.43 -17.18 1.73
N SER A 29 2.44 -17.93 2.19
CA SER A 29 1.06 -17.85 1.66
C SER A 29 0.40 -16.50 1.93
N LEU A 30 0.63 -15.92 3.12
CA LEU A 30 0.14 -14.58 3.44
C LEU A 30 0.86 -13.53 2.60
N LYS A 31 2.19 -13.65 2.45
CA LYS A 31 2.96 -12.76 1.59
C LYS A 31 2.45 -12.77 0.15
N GLU A 32 2.24 -13.95 -0.42
CA GLU A 32 1.70 -14.09 -1.78
C GLU A 32 0.33 -13.43 -1.91
N SER A 33 -0.55 -13.64 -0.93
CA SER A 33 -1.88 -13.03 -0.91
C SER A 33 -1.81 -11.50 -0.83
N VAL A 34 -0.90 -10.95 -0.02
CA VAL A 34 -0.66 -9.50 0.08
C VAL A 34 -0.11 -8.95 -1.24
N LEU A 35 0.86 -9.64 -1.86
CA LEU A 35 1.45 -9.21 -3.13
C LEU A 35 0.41 -9.19 -4.25
N THR A 36 -0.48 -10.17 -4.30
CA THR A 36 -1.63 -10.18 -5.22
C THR A 36 -2.57 -8.99 -4.95
N SER A 37 -2.86 -8.70 -3.67
CA SER A 37 -3.71 -7.56 -3.29
C SER A 37 -3.08 -6.22 -3.71
N ILE A 38 -1.76 -6.07 -3.63
CA ILE A 38 -1.04 -4.88 -4.12
C ILE A 38 -1.17 -4.76 -5.65
N GLU A 39 -1.07 -5.85 -6.39
CA GLU A 39 -1.25 -5.83 -7.86
C GLU A 39 -2.68 -5.43 -8.26
N GLU A 40 -3.69 -5.89 -7.50
CA GLU A 40 -5.08 -5.46 -7.70
C GLU A 40 -5.26 -3.99 -7.38
N HIS A 41 -4.79 -3.54 -6.21
CA HIS A 41 -4.81 -2.14 -5.79
C HIS A 41 -4.16 -1.20 -6.80
N THR A 42 -2.99 -1.61 -7.34
CA THR A 42 -2.27 -0.84 -8.36
C THR A 42 -3.13 -0.63 -9.62
N LYS A 43 -3.94 -1.62 -10.01
CA LYS A 43 -4.80 -1.51 -11.20
C LYS A 43 -6.01 -0.60 -10.95
N GLN A 44 -6.49 -0.52 -9.71
CA GLN A 44 -7.73 0.17 -9.33
C GLN A 44 -7.49 1.60 -8.83
N SER A 45 -6.34 1.88 -8.23
CA SER A 45 -6.01 3.14 -7.59
C SER A 45 -4.89 3.88 -8.34
N ASP A 46 -4.93 5.21 -8.35
CA ASP A 46 -3.86 6.08 -8.87
C ASP A 46 -2.81 6.46 -7.81
N PHE A 47 -2.91 5.88 -6.61
CA PHE A 47 -2.03 6.16 -5.47
C PHE A 47 -2.00 7.63 -5.04
N LEU A 48 -3.16 8.30 -5.12
CA LEU A 48 -3.27 9.73 -4.87
C LEU A 48 -2.80 10.10 -3.44
N TYR A 49 -3.15 9.29 -2.44
CA TYR A 49 -2.82 9.59 -1.04
C TYR A 49 -1.33 9.45 -0.77
N GLY A 50 -0.71 8.39 -1.28
CA GLY A 50 0.72 8.19 -1.22
C GLY A 50 1.49 9.28 -1.95
N CYS A 51 1.08 9.62 -3.17
CA CYS A 51 1.71 10.68 -3.95
C CYS A 51 1.62 12.05 -3.24
N LEU A 52 0.46 12.40 -2.67
CA LEU A 52 0.30 13.64 -1.89
C LEU A 52 1.21 13.65 -0.65
N ALA A 53 1.30 12.54 0.08
CA ALA A 53 2.15 12.43 1.26
C ALA A 53 3.63 12.53 0.89
N GLY A 54 4.07 11.86 -0.17
CA GLY A 54 5.42 11.95 -0.68
C GLY A 54 5.77 13.36 -1.17
N MET A 55 4.90 14.00 -1.95
CA MET A 55 5.13 15.40 -2.37
C MET A 55 5.23 16.35 -1.17
N HIS A 56 4.40 16.15 -0.15
CA HIS A 56 4.50 16.95 1.07
C HIS A 56 5.86 16.77 1.75
N TYR A 57 6.38 15.53 1.81
CA TYR A 57 7.73 15.27 2.32
C TYR A 57 8.83 15.92 1.47
N GLN A 58 8.73 15.85 0.15
CA GLN A 58 9.70 16.46 -0.78
C GLN A 58 9.85 17.98 -0.59
N MET A 59 8.80 18.67 -0.12
CA MET A 59 8.87 20.11 0.17
C MET A 59 9.84 20.44 1.30
N PHE A 60 10.19 19.46 2.15
CA PHE A 60 11.06 19.62 3.31
C PHE A 60 12.32 18.74 3.26
N SER A 61 12.44 17.85 2.27
CA SER A 61 13.55 16.91 2.12
C SER A 61 13.82 16.61 0.65
N GLU A 62 15.09 16.53 0.24
CA GLU A 62 15.48 16.16 -1.13
C GLU A 62 15.69 14.64 -1.30
N ASN A 63 15.35 13.83 -0.28
CA ASN A 63 15.54 12.38 -0.31
C ASN A 63 14.41 11.67 -1.08
N MET A 64 14.64 11.42 -2.36
CA MET A 64 13.65 10.76 -3.23
C MET A 64 13.34 9.33 -2.79
N LYS A 65 14.32 8.57 -2.30
CA LYS A 65 14.07 7.19 -1.83
C LYS A 65 13.15 7.15 -0.61
N GLU A 66 13.33 8.07 0.32
CA GLU A 66 12.42 8.20 1.47
C GLU A 66 11.04 8.70 1.04
N THR A 67 10.98 9.60 0.05
CA THR A 67 9.73 10.06 -0.54
C THR A 67 8.89 8.89 -1.07
N GLU A 68 9.48 8.05 -1.91
CA GLU A 68 8.81 6.87 -2.48
C GLU A 68 8.37 5.90 -1.38
N ARG A 69 9.20 5.72 -0.35
CA ARG A 69 8.88 4.87 0.80
C ARG A 69 7.71 5.41 1.61
N ILE A 70 7.64 6.73 1.83
CA ILE A 70 6.51 7.38 2.52
C ILE A 70 5.22 7.22 1.70
N ALA A 71 5.29 7.44 0.39
CA ALA A 71 4.16 7.23 -0.51
C ALA A 71 3.64 5.78 -0.42
N ALA A 72 4.56 4.80 -0.50
CA ALA A 72 4.21 3.38 -0.38
C ALA A 72 3.61 3.04 0.99
N SER A 73 4.14 3.62 2.06
CA SER A 73 3.65 3.40 3.43
C SER A 73 2.20 3.85 3.58
N VAL A 74 1.87 5.03 3.05
CA VAL A 74 0.50 5.54 3.04
C VAL A 74 -0.42 4.67 2.18
N GLU A 75 -0.01 4.26 0.98
CA GLU A 75 -0.84 3.39 0.13
C GLU A 75 -1.08 2.00 0.74
N LEU A 76 -0.13 1.45 1.49
CA LEU A 76 -0.35 0.21 2.26
C LEU A 76 -1.42 0.41 3.34
N MET A 77 -1.44 1.57 4.01
CA MET A 77 -2.47 1.91 4.99
C MET A 77 -3.83 2.12 4.32
N MET A 78 -3.87 2.74 3.15
CA MET A 78 -5.10 2.92 2.37
C MET A 78 -5.68 1.58 1.94
N LEU A 79 -4.86 0.70 1.36
CA LEU A 79 -5.28 -0.66 0.99
C LEU A 79 -5.77 -1.45 2.21
N ALA A 80 -5.12 -1.33 3.35
CA ALA A 80 -5.61 -1.95 4.58
C ALA A 80 -6.99 -1.41 4.98
N GLY A 81 -7.21 -0.09 4.83
CA GLY A 81 -8.50 0.55 5.04
C GLY A 81 -9.58 -0.01 4.11
N ASP A 82 -9.32 -0.01 2.80
CA ASP A 82 -10.24 -0.53 1.79
C ASP A 82 -10.61 -1.99 2.06
N MET A 83 -9.63 -2.83 2.42
CA MET A 83 -9.89 -4.22 2.81
C MET A 83 -10.75 -4.35 4.06
N LEU A 84 -10.54 -3.50 5.07
CA LEU A 84 -11.35 -3.53 6.29
C LEU A 84 -12.77 -3.05 6.04
N ASP A 85 -12.93 -2.02 5.22
CA ASP A 85 -14.23 -1.47 4.81
C ASP A 85 -15.05 -2.54 4.07
N ASP A 86 -14.48 -3.13 3.03
CA ASP A 86 -15.09 -4.22 2.25
C ASP A 86 -15.54 -5.41 3.14
N LEU A 87 -14.71 -5.80 4.11
CA LEU A 87 -15.03 -6.91 5.02
C LEU A 87 -16.18 -6.58 5.99
N VAL A 88 -16.30 -5.31 6.40
CA VAL A 88 -17.36 -4.85 7.31
C VAL A 88 -18.68 -4.67 6.56
N ASP A 89 -18.63 -4.03 5.40
CA ASP A 89 -19.80 -3.67 4.61
C ASP A 89 -20.32 -4.86 3.78
N GLN A 90 -19.52 -5.92 3.65
CA GLN A 90 -19.81 -7.12 2.85
C GLN A 90 -20.10 -6.79 1.38
N ASP A 91 -19.48 -5.72 0.88
CA ASP A 91 -19.54 -5.29 -0.50
C ASP A 91 -18.22 -5.67 -1.20
N SER A 92 -18.24 -5.78 -2.54
CA SER A 92 -17.09 -6.19 -3.36
C SER A 92 -16.81 -7.72 -3.45
N LEU A 93 -17.79 -8.51 -3.94
CA LEU A 93 -17.62 -9.97 -4.17
C LEU A 93 -16.52 -10.37 -5.18
N GLU A 94 -15.88 -9.41 -5.85
CA GLU A 94 -14.91 -9.67 -6.91
C GLU A 94 -13.44 -9.56 -6.47
N THR A 95 -13.13 -8.86 -5.39
CA THR A 95 -11.74 -8.67 -4.91
C THR A 95 -11.15 -9.97 -4.37
N THR A 96 -9.83 -10.12 -4.45
CA THR A 96 -9.18 -11.35 -3.96
C THR A 96 -9.32 -11.51 -2.44
N TRP A 97 -9.38 -10.42 -1.68
CA TRP A 97 -9.57 -10.48 -0.22
C TRP A 97 -10.99 -10.87 0.20
N ASN A 98 -12.03 -10.55 -0.56
CA ASN A 98 -13.39 -11.04 -0.25
C ASN A 98 -13.61 -12.52 -0.62
N LYS A 99 -12.82 -13.04 -1.56
CA LYS A 99 -12.85 -14.48 -1.93
C LYS A 99 -12.04 -15.37 -0.97
N ALA A 100 -11.12 -14.79 -0.21
CA ALA A 100 -10.32 -15.51 0.76
C ALA A 100 -11.11 -15.77 2.06
N PRO A 101 -10.71 -16.76 2.89
CA PRO A 101 -11.29 -16.93 4.22
C PRO A 101 -11.16 -15.63 5.03
N LEU A 102 -12.21 -15.24 5.75
CA LEU A 102 -12.24 -14.01 6.57
C LEU A 102 -11.01 -13.85 7.46
N THR A 103 -10.55 -14.94 8.08
CA THR A 103 -9.35 -14.93 8.92
C THR A 103 -8.08 -14.56 8.14
N THR A 104 -7.94 -15.02 6.90
CA THR A 104 -6.82 -14.65 6.03
C THR A 104 -6.88 -13.18 5.67
N SER A 105 -8.05 -12.71 5.21
CA SER A 105 -8.25 -11.31 4.77
C SER A 105 -8.00 -10.33 5.92
N LEU A 106 -8.50 -10.64 7.12
CA LEU A 106 -8.27 -9.83 8.31
C LEU A 106 -6.78 -9.78 8.70
N HIS A 107 -6.07 -10.91 8.67
CA HIS A 107 -4.63 -10.91 8.97
C HIS A 107 -3.82 -10.12 7.94
N ILE A 108 -4.21 -10.17 6.67
CA ILE A 108 -3.56 -9.40 5.60
C ILE A 108 -3.79 -7.90 5.83
N ALA A 109 -5.04 -7.49 6.07
CA ALA A 109 -5.38 -6.09 6.30
C ALA A 109 -4.64 -5.51 7.53
N ILE A 110 -4.65 -6.23 8.66
CA ILE A 110 -3.90 -5.82 9.87
C ILE A 110 -2.39 -5.78 9.58
N GLY A 111 -1.87 -6.78 8.88
CA GLY A 111 -0.45 -6.84 8.53
C GLY A 111 -0.01 -5.67 7.65
N LEU A 112 -0.85 -5.28 6.67
CA LEU A 112 -0.63 -4.11 5.82
C LEU A 112 -0.66 -2.80 6.62
N LEU A 113 -1.65 -2.65 7.51
CA LEU A 113 -1.75 -1.48 8.39
C LEU A 113 -0.48 -1.31 9.24
N LEU A 114 0.03 -2.39 9.82
CA LEU A 114 1.26 -2.38 10.61
C LEU A 114 2.52 -2.18 9.74
N ALA A 115 2.53 -2.73 8.52
CA ALA A 115 3.66 -2.58 7.60
C ALA A 115 3.79 -1.13 7.10
N GLY A 116 2.68 -0.43 6.87
CA GLY A 116 2.66 0.98 6.47
C GLY A 116 3.06 1.97 7.57
N GLN A 117 3.24 1.50 8.81
CA GLN A 117 3.69 2.35 9.94
C GLN A 117 5.22 2.31 10.17
N LYS A 118 6.00 1.66 9.30
CA LYS A 118 7.45 1.41 9.47
C LYS A 118 8.36 2.32 8.65
#